data_AF-A0A9W6YVJ4-F1
#
_entry.id   AF-A0A9W6YVJ4-F1
#
_cell.length_a   1.000
_cell.length_b   1.000
_cell.length_c   1.000
_cell.angle_alpha   90.00
_cell.angle_beta   90.00
_cell.angle_gamma   90.00
#
_symmetry.space_group_name_H-M   'P 1'
#
loop_
_entity.id
_entity.type
_entity.pdbx_description
1 polymer ?
#
loop_
_entity_poly.entity_id
_entity_poly.type
_entity_poly.pdbx_seq_one_letter_code
_entity_poly.pdbx_strand_id
1 'polypeptide(L)'
;MLNWLVKASGIRHIDLDIEGATCNNPAKAKLFLSMVKEATQDCSYIHFSLTLPVEFNGGLSQPALSVLKLAESLSLRIKIVNLMTMDYYTPLPNVRGASWGSENVRIVTTVYNQLRSLYSWKSAQQVWAMIGICPMIGFNDDQSVFTLNDWEHVVKFAKKHKIGLLTFWAINRDQVAPPSEASALTKNVYSYSNAQTQDYAYVMKYKQVFGL
;
A
#
# COMPACT_ATOMS: atom_id res chain seq x y z
N MET A 1 -21.01 -0.21 16.92
CA MET A 1 -19.61 0.10 17.32
C MET A 1 -18.90 0.98 16.30
N LEU A 2 -18.76 0.59 15.02
CA LEU A 2 -18.05 1.39 14.01
C LEU A 2 -18.73 2.74 13.68
N ASN A 3 -20.06 2.83 13.59
CA ASN A 3 -20.78 4.11 13.41
C ASN A 3 -20.44 5.12 14.52
N TRP A 4 -20.43 4.66 15.78
CA TRP A 4 -20.03 5.49 16.92
C TRP A 4 -18.56 5.91 16.83
N LEU A 5 -17.66 4.97 16.51
CA LEU A 5 -16.23 5.29 16.36
C LEU A 5 -16.01 6.38 15.31
N VAL A 6 -16.66 6.26 14.15
CA VAL A 6 -16.58 7.26 13.08
C VAL A 6 -17.07 8.62 13.55
N LYS A 7 -18.25 8.68 14.18
CA LYS A 7 -18.83 9.93 14.68
C LYS A 7 -18.01 10.55 15.80
N ALA A 8 -17.52 9.75 16.74
CA ALA A 8 -16.77 10.21 17.91
C ALA A 8 -15.34 10.68 17.56
N SER A 9 -14.69 10.03 16.60
CA SER A 9 -13.32 10.38 16.19
C SER A 9 -13.25 11.53 15.19
N GLY A 10 -14.37 11.88 14.54
CA GLY A 10 -14.41 12.93 13.51
C GLY A 10 -13.61 12.58 12.25
N ILE A 11 -13.23 11.31 12.07
CA ILE A 11 -12.47 10.87 10.90
C ILE A 11 -13.28 11.09 9.62
N ARG A 12 -12.57 11.31 8.52
CA ARG A 12 -13.14 11.46 7.17
C ARG A 12 -12.72 10.36 6.21
N HIS A 13 -11.84 9.47 6.66
CA HIS A 13 -11.27 8.41 5.85
C HIS A 13 -11.12 7.15 6.69
N ILE A 14 -11.52 6.00 6.14
CA ILE A 14 -11.23 4.67 6.68
C ILE A 14 -10.43 3.88 5.64
N ASP A 15 -9.28 3.33 6.05
CA ASP A 15 -8.57 2.35 5.23
C ASP A 15 -9.10 0.95 5.53
N LEU A 16 -9.37 0.18 4.48
CA LEU A 16 -9.77 -1.22 4.58
C LEU A 16 -8.64 -2.08 4.02
N ASP A 17 -7.83 -2.62 4.91
CA ASP A 17 -6.79 -3.58 4.57
C ASP A 17 -7.42 -4.97 4.42
N ILE A 18 -7.47 -5.48 3.19
CA ILE A 18 -8.17 -6.72 2.84
C ILE A 18 -7.19 -7.69 2.20
N GLU A 19 -6.77 -8.67 2.99
CA GLU A 19 -5.71 -9.60 2.64
C GLU A 19 -6.14 -11.07 2.73
N GLY A 20 -5.25 -11.96 2.29
CA GLY A 20 -5.31 -13.40 2.53
C GLY A 20 -6.67 -14.02 2.23
N ALA A 21 -7.19 -14.79 3.20
CA ALA A 21 -8.43 -15.55 3.03
C ALA A 21 -9.67 -14.66 2.81
N THR A 22 -9.65 -13.40 3.25
CA THR A 22 -10.77 -12.47 3.02
C THR A 22 -10.74 -11.95 1.58
N CYS A 23 -9.56 -11.54 1.09
CA CYS A 23 -9.38 -11.11 -0.29
C CYS A 23 -9.70 -12.23 -1.29
N ASN A 24 -9.29 -13.45 -1.00
CA ASN A 24 -9.42 -14.60 -1.90
C ASN A 24 -10.78 -15.32 -1.82
N ASN A 25 -11.72 -14.84 -0.99
CA ASN A 25 -13.04 -15.43 -0.86
C ASN A 25 -14.14 -14.38 -1.10
N PRO A 26 -14.83 -14.41 -2.26
CA PRO A 26 -15.85 -13.43 -2.60
C PRO A 26 -16.99 -13.31 -1.59
N ALA A 27 -17.39 -14.41 -0.94
CA ALA A 27 -18.44 -14.39 0.06
C ALA A 27 -17.98 -13.67 1.35
N LYS A 28 -16.73 -13.92 1.80
CA LYS A 28 -16.14 -13.23 2.95
C LYS A 28 -15.95 -11.74 2.67
N ALA A 29 -15.39 -11.39 1.50
CA ALA A 29 -15.24 -10.00 1.08
C ALA A 29 -16.59 -9.28 1.03
N LYS A 30 -17.63 -9.92 0.47
CA LYS A 30 -18.99 -9.35 0.40
C LYS A 30 -19.57 -9.13 1.78
N LEU A 31 -19.46 -10.11 2.67
CA LEU A 31 -19.94 -9.98 4.04
C LEU A 31 -19.25 -8.82 4.75
N PHE A 32 -17.91 -8.76 4.71
CA PHE A 32 -17.13 -7.69 5.31
C PHE A 32 -17.51 -6.30 4.78
N LEU A 33 -17.52 -6.11 3.47
CA LEU A 33 -17.83 -4.81 2.85
C LEU A 33 -19.29 -4.40 3.09
N SER A 34 -20.22 -5.35 3.17
CA SER A 34 -21.63 -5.06 3.49
C SER A 34 -21.77 -4.56 4.93
N MET A 35 -21.05 -5.18 5.88
CA MET A 35 -21.00 -4.70 7.27
C MET A 35 -20.37 -3.30 7.37
N VAL A 36 -19.30 -3.03 6.62
CA VAL A 36 -18.69 -1.69 6.57
C VAL A 36 -19.69 -0.67 6.02
N LYS A 37 -20.41 -1.01 4.95
CA LYS A 37 -21.43 -0.14 4.35
C LYS A 37 -22.56 0.17 5.32
N GLU A 38 -23.11 -0.85 5.97
CA GLU A 38 -24.17 -0.68 6.97
C GLU A 38 -23.68 0.18 8.15
N ALA A 39 -22.49 -0.12 8.66
CA ALA A 39 -21.92 0.60 9.79
C ALA A 39 -21.57 2.07 9.49
N THR A 40 -21.45 2.45 8.22
CA THR A 40 -21.11 3.81 7.77
C THR A 40 -22.26 4.48 7.02
N GLN A 41 -23.47 3.92 7.05
CA GLN A 41 -24.62 4.42 6.27
C GLN A 41 -25.00 5.88 6.61
N ASP A 42 -24.86 6.29 7.87
CA ASP A 42 -25.13 7.66 8.31
C ASP A 42 -23.94 8.61 8.11
N CYS A 43 -22.81 8.10 7.62
CA CYS A 43 -21.55 8.81 7.51
C CYS A 43 -21.16 8.99 6.03
N SER A 44 -22.06 9.55 5.23
CA SER A 44 -21.89 9.70 3.77
C SER A 44 -20.70 10.59 3.35
N TYR A 45 -20.14 11.35 4.29
CA TYR A 45 -18.92 12.14 4.12
C TYR A 45 -17.63 11.32 4.16
N ILE A 46 -17.69 10.06 4.59
CA ILE A 46 -16.51 9.19 4.68
C ILE A 46 -16.05 8.76 3.29
N HIS A 47 -14.74 8.79 3.13
CA HIS A 47 -14.02 8.18 2.03
C HIS A 47 -13.32 6.91 2.48
N PHE A 48 -13.09 6.01 1.54
CA PHE A 48 -12.41 4.76 1.82
C PHE A 48 -11.15 4.64 0.98
N SER A 49 -10.14 3.99 1.55
CA SER A 49 -9.09 3.35 0.77
C SER A 49 -9.21 1.84 0.90
N LEU A 50 -8.75 1.14 -0.13
CA LEU A 50 -8.53 -0.30 -0.07
C LEU A 50 -7.02 -0.54 -0.11
N THR A 51 -6.46 -1.05 0.99
CA THR A 51 -5.10 -1.59 0.99
C THR A 51 -5.19 -3.05 0.53
N LEU A 52 -4.52 -3.37 -0.58
CA LEU A 52 -4.65 -4.64 -1.29
C LEU A 52 -3.27 -5.21 -1.67
N PRO A 53 -3.13 -6.56 -1.66
CA PRO A 53 -1.91 -7.20 -2.12
C PRO A 53 -1.75 -7.06 -3.63
N VAL A 54 -0.50 -6.99 -4.09
CA VAL A 54 -0.16 -7.01 -5.50
C VAL A 54 0.78 -8.16 -5.82
N GLU A 55 0.54 -8.80 -6.97
CA GLU A 55 1.38 -9.84 -7.54
C GLU A 55 2.58 -9.22 -8.26
N PHE A 56 3.76 -9.83 -8.09
CA PHE A 56 5.01 -9.34 -8.69
C PHE A 56 4.90 -9.12 -10.21
N ASN A 57 4.29 -10.05 -10.94
CA ASN A 57 4.13 -9.93 -12.40
C ASN A 57 2.77 -9.33 -12.81
N GLY A 58 1.74 -9.47 -11.97
CA GLY A 58 0.34 -9.23 -12.35
C GLY A 58 -0.26 -7.91 -11.87
N GLY A 59 0.36 -7.20 -10.92
CA GLY A 59 -0.31 -6.10 -10.24
C GLY A 59 -1.45 -6.62 -9.36
N LEU A 60 -2.64 -6.02 -9.41
CA LEU A 60 -3.78 -6.52 -8.65
C LEU A 60 -4.25 -7.85 -9.24
N SER A 61 -4.36 -8.87 -8.39
CA SER A 61 -4.92 -10.15 -8.77
C SER A 61 -6.43 -10.04 -9.09
N GLN A 62 -6.99 -11.04 -9.75
CA GLN A 62 -8.43 -11.06 -10.04
C GLN A 62 -9.31 -11.01 -8.77
N PRO A 63 -8.97 -11.71 -7.67
CA PRO A 63 -9.65 -11.52 -6.39
C PRO A 63 -9.58 -10.08 -5.87
N ALA A 64 -8.39 -9.45 -5.86
CA ALA A 64 -8.23 -8.07 -5.39
C ALA A 64 -9.03 -7.06 -6.24
N LEU A 65 -9.04 -7.21 -7.57
CA LEU A 65 -9.89 -6.42 -8.47
C LEU A 65 -11.38 -6.65 -8.20
N SER A 66 -11.77 -7.85 -7.79
CA SER A 66 -13.16 -8.17 -7.46
C SER A 66 -13.58 -7.52 -6.14
N VAL A 67 -12.69 -7.44 -5.15
CA VAL A 67 -12.91 -6.68 -3.90
C VAL A 67 -13.17 -5.20 -4.22
N LEU A 68 -12.35 -4.58 -5.09
CA LEU A 68 -12.54 -3.20 -5.52
C LEU A 68 -13.92 -2.99 -6.16
N LYS A 69 -14.25 -3.80 -7.18
CA LYS A 69 -15.55 -3.72 -7.89
C LYS A 69 -16.73 -3.93 -6.94
N LEU A 70 -16.60 -4.86 -6.00
CA LEU A 70 -17.63 -5.16 -5.01
C LEU A 70 -17.84 -3.98 -4.05
N ALA A 71 -16.76 -3.36 -3.55
CA ALA A 71 -16.87 -2.19 -2.70
C ALA A 71 -17.58 -1.02 -3.40
N GLU A 72 -17.26 -0.79 -4.68
CA GLU A 72 -17.95 0.21 -5.50
C GLU A 72 -19.42 -0.14 -5.73
N SER A 73 -19.75 -1.42 -5.99
CA SER A 73 -21.14 -1.87 -6.16
C SER A 73 -21.98 -1.66 -4.90
N LEU A 74 -21.35 -1.70 -3.72
CA LEU A 74 -21.97 -1.40 -2.43
C LEU A 74 -22.00 0.11 -2.11
N SER A 75 -21.61 0.96 -3.07
CA SER A 75 -21.54 2.41 -2.90
C SER A 75 -20.64 2.85 -1.75
N LEU A 76 -19.53 2.14 -1.53
CA LEU A 76 -18.41 2.63 -0.72
C LEU A 76 -17.59 3.60 -1.58
N ARG A 77 -17.33 4.80 -1.05
CA ARG A 77 -16.64 5.89 -1.77
C ARG A 77 -15.14 5.66 -1.81
N ILE A 78 -14.69 4.68 -2.59
CA ILE A 78 -13.27 4.36 -2.74
C ILE A 78 -12.55 5.53 -3.43
N LYS A 79 -11.55 6.08 -2.74
CA LYS A 79 -10.71 7.19 -3.23
C LYS A 79 -9.32 6.74 -3.59
N ILE A 80 -8.76 5.82 -2.81
CA ILE A 80 -7.40 5.30 -2.99
C ILE A 80 -7.43 3.78 -3.04
N VAL A 81 -6.67 3.21 -3.97
CA VAL A 81 -6.28 1.80 -4.00
C VAL A 81 -4.80 1.76 -3.61
N ASN A 82 -4.54 1.43 -2.34
CA ASN A 82 -3.21 1.45 -1.75
C ASN A 82 -2.55 0.08 -1.95
N LEU A 83 -1.41 0.06 -2.64
CA LEU A 83 -0.80 -1.17 -3.12
C LEU A 83 0.28 -1.63 -2.15
N MET A 84 0.11 -2.82 -1.57
CA MET A 84 1.14 -3.44 -0.73
C MET A 84 2.27 -3.99 -1.61
N THR A 85 3.23 -3.13 -1.94
CA THR A 85 4.37 -3.47 -2.80
C THR A 85 5.49 -4.11 -1.97
N MET A 86 5.22 -5.31 -1.46
CA MET A 86 6.05 -6.05 -0.50
C MET A 86 5.83 -7.57 -0.64
N ASP A 87 6.66 -8.36 0.03
CA ASP A 87 6.51 -9.81 0.25
C ASP A 87 6.13 -10.61 -0.99
N TYR A 88 6.95 -10.50 -2.03
CA TYR A 88 6.70 -11.16 -3.31
C TYR A 88 7.08 -12.63 -3.33
N TYR A 89 7.86 -13.09 -2.35
CA TYR A 89 8.38 -14.46 -2.27
C TYR A 89 9.05 -14.91 -3.58
N THR A 90 9.72 -13.97 -4.23
CA THR A 90 10.42 -14.18 -5.50
C THR A 90 11.76 -13.46 -5.43
N PRO A 91 12.83 -14.02 -6.02
CA PRO A 91 14.10 -13.32 -6.07
C PRO A 91 14.00 -12.08 -6.96
N LEU A 92 14.77 -11.05 -6.62
CA LEU A 92 14.96 -9.91 -7.51
C LEU A 92 15.52 -10.42 -8.86
N PRO A 93 15.00 -9.95 -10.01
CA PRO A 93 15.49 -10.37 -11.32
C PRO A 93 17.00 -10.12 -11.47
N ASN A 94 17.73 -11.10 -11.98
CA ASN A 94 19.17 -10.97 -12.25
C ASN A 94 19.42 -10.24 -13.58
N VAL A 95 19.02 -8.97 -13.62
CA VAL A 95 19.25 -8.06 -14.76
C VAL A 95 19.89 -6.78 -14.27
N ARG A 96 20.72 -6.16 -15.12
CA ARG A 96 21.46 -4.96 -14.76
C ARG A 96 20.49 -3.84 -14.36
N GLY A 97 20.66 -3.31 -13.15
CA GLY A 97 19.88 -2.20 -12.63
C GLY A 97 18.55 -2.59 -12.00
N ALA A 98 18.25 -3.88 -11.84
CA ALA A 98 17.13 -4.33 -11.03
C ALA A 98 17.32 -3.90 -9.56
N SER A 99 16.25 -3.40 -8.98
CA SER A 99 16.14 -2.97 -7.57
C SER A 99 14.68 -3.11 -7.14
N TRP A 100 14.41 -3.26 -5.85
CA TRP A 100 13.02 -3.32 -5.39
C TRP A 100 12.28 -2.01 -5.64
N GLY A 101 12.98 -0.87 -5.63
CA GLY A 101 12.40 0.42 -6.02
C GLY A 101 11.94 0.44 -7.48
N SER A 102 12.76 -0.06 -8.41
CA SER A 102 12.39 -0.12 -9.83
C SER A 102 11.28 -1.14 -10.10
N GLU A 103 11.30 -2.29 -9.43
CA GLU A 103 10.26 -3.31 -9.57
C GLU A 103 8.92 -2.85 -8.98
N ASN A 104 8.92 -2.17 -7.83
CA ASN A 104 7.70 -1.60 -7.27
C ASN A 104 7.10 -0.54 -8.21
N VAL A 105 7.92 0.31 -8.83
CA VAL A 105 7.45 1.26 -9.86
C VAL A 105 6.85 0.55 -11.08
N ARG A 106 7.45 -0.57 -11.53
CA ARG A 106 6.90 -1.38 -12.61
C ARG A 106 5.53 -1.96 -12.23
N ILE A 107 5.41 -2.55 -11.06
CA ILE A 107 4.15 -3.14 -10.55
C ILE A 107 3.06 -2.08 -10.43
N VAL A 108 3.38 -0.92 -9.86
CA VAL A 108 2.47 0.23 -9.76
C VAL A 108 2.01 0.69 -11.15
N THR A 109 2.90 0.66 -12.15
CA THR A 109 2.55 0.98 -13.54
C THR A 109 1.64 -0.07 -14.17
N THR A 110 1.83 -1.36 -13.87
CA THR A 110 0.90 -2.43 -14.25
C THR A 110 -0.48 -2.18 -13.67
N VAL A 111 -0.56 -1.87 -12.37
CA VAL A 111 -1.84 -1.56 -11.71
C VAL A 111 -2.49 -0.31 -12.30
N TYR A 112 -1.72 0.73 -12.61
CA TYR A 112 -2.23 1.90 -13.32
C TYR A 112 -2.93 1.50 -14.63
N ASN A 113 -2.36 0.60 -15.43
CA ASN A 113 -3.00 0.12 -16.66
C ASN A 113 -4.29 -0.68 -16.39
N GLN A 114 -4.33 -1.49 -15.33
CA GLN A 114 -5.55 -2.19 -14.89
C GLN A 114 -6.64 -1.18 -14.52
N LEU A 115 -6.30 -0.15 -13.73
CA LEU A 115 -7.25 0.89 -13.31
C LEU A 115 -7.65 1.81 -14.47
N ARG A 116 -6.76 2.07 -15.45
CA ARG A 116 -7.11 2.79 -16.70
C ARG A 116 -8.16 2.04 -17.50
N SER A 117 -8.05 0.72 -17.56
CA SER A 117 -9.05 -0.13 -18.22
C SER A 117 -10.38 -0.12 -17.47
N LEU A 118 -10.35 -0.19 -16.13
CA LEU A 118 -11.55 -0.18 -15.30
C LEU A 118 -12.25 1.19 -15.27
N TYR A 119 -11.48 2.28 -15.29
CA TYR A 119 -11.95 3.65 -15.20
C TYR A 119 -11.62 4.44 -16.46
N SER A 120 -12.03 3.92 -17.62
CA SER A 120 -11.74 4.51 -18.94
C SER A 120 -12.24 5.96 -19.09
N TRP A 121 -13.26 6.35 -18.32
CA TRP A 121 -13.82 7.71 -18.27
C TRP A 121 -13.02 8.70 -17.40
N LYS A 122 -12.07 8.24 -16.58
CA LYS A 122 -11.17 9.13 -15.83
C LYS A 122 -10.02 9.58 -16.72
N SER A 123 -9.43 10.73 -16.43
CA SER A 123 -8.14 11.12 -17.02
C SER A 123 -7.00 10.26 -16.47
N ALA A 124 -5.86 10.25 -17.16
CA ALA A 124 -4.63 9.61 -16.67
C ALA A 124 -4.25 10.11 -15.25
N GLN A 125 -4.31 11.42 -15.03
CA GLN A 125 -3.97 12.01 -13.74
C GLN A 125 -4.94 11.61 -12.62
N GLN A 126 -6.24 11.49 -12.92
CA GLN A 126 -7.22 11.02 -11.95
C GLN A 126 -6.97 9.56 -11.55
N VAL A 127 -6.52 8.71 -12.47
CA VAL A 127 -6.16 7.32 -12.14
C VAL A 127 -4.88 7.26 -11.32
N TRP A 128 -3.85 8.06 -11.63
CA TRP A 128 -2.67 8.16 -10.76
C TRP A 128 -3.01 8.66 -9.36
N ALA A 129 -3.89 9.64 -9.24
CA ALA A 129 -4.36 10.16 -7.95
C ALA A 129 -5.22 9.15 -7.16
N MET A 130 -5.70 8.07 -7.79
CA MET A 130 -6.37 6.96 -7.10
C MET A 130 -5.40 5.91 -6.57
N ILE A 131 -4.13 5.93 -6.96
CA ILE A 131 -3.16 4.93 -6.51
C ILE A 131 -2.52 5.40 -5.20
N GLY A 132 -2.33 4.45 -4.30
CA GLY A 132 -1.41 4.54 -3.17
C GLY A 132 -0.29 3.52 -3.30
N ILE A 133 0.87 3.78 -2.70
CA ILE A 133 2.00 2.84 -2.65
C ILE A 133 2.38 2.62 -1.19
N CYS A 134 2.43 1.36 -0.78
CA CYS A 134 2.79 0.92 0.56
C CYS A 134 3.84 -0.19 0.45
N PRO A 135 5.14 0.12 0.42
CA PRO A 135 6.17 -0.89 0.60
C PRO A 135 6.37 -1.22 2.08
N MET A 136 6.94 -2.39 2.35
CA MET A 136 7.54 -2.70 3.64
C MET A 136 8.99 -2.22 3.61
N ILE A 137 9.42 -1.42 4.60
CA ILE A 137 10.76 -0.82 4.61
C ILE A 137 11.80 -1.78 5.20
N GLY A 138 13.01 -1.80 4.66
CA GLY A 138 14.07 -2.68 5.12
C GLY A 138 13.73 -4.15 4.92
N PHE A 139 14.00 -5.01 5.92
CA PHE A 139 13.71 -6.44 5.81
C PHE A 139 12.21 -6.71 5.71
N ASN A 140 11.85 -7.52 4.72
CA ASN A 140 10.51 -8.05 4.47
C ASN A 140 10.36 -9.46 5.05
N ASP A 141 9.13 -9.98 5.09
CA ASP A 141 8.85 -11.33 5.61
C ASP A 141 9.50 -12.42 4.73
N ASP A 142 9.63 -12.15 3.42
CA ASP A 142 10.31 -13.02 2.45
C ASP A 142 11.85 -12.89 2.45
N GLN A 143 12.41 -12.18 3.44
CA GLN A 143 13.85 -11.87 3.61
C GLN A 143 14.45 -10.96 2.54
N SER A 144 13.64 -10.45 1.59
CA SER A 144 14.09 -9.36 0.73
C SER A 144 14.32 -8.07 1.53
N VAL A 145 15.11 -7.15 1.00
CA VAL A 145 15.45 -5.89 1.69
C VAL A 145 15.10 -4.71 0.80
N PHE A 146 14.10 -3.92 1.20
CA PHE A 146 13.71 -2.68 0.57
C PHE A 146 14.50 -1.50 1.15
N THR A 147 15.55 -1.06 0.47
CA THR A 147 16.52 -0.09 0.99
C THR A 147 16.00 1.35 0.99
N LEU A 148 16.73 2.25 1.66
CA LEU A 148 16.44 3.68 1.60
C LEU A 148 16.54 4.26 0.16
N ASN A 149 17.41 3.69 -0.68
CA ASN A 149 17.52 4.08 -2.08
C ASN A 149 16.31 3.62 -2.91
N ASP A 150 15.80 2.42 -2.63
CA ASP A 150 14.55 1.93 -3.24
C ASP A 150 13.37 2.85 -2.88
N TRP A 151 13.29 3.26 -1.61
CA TRP A 151 12.31 4.23 -1.16
C TRP A 151 12.44 5.58 -1.88
N GLU A 152 13.66 6.12 -1.99
CA GLU A 152 13.88 7.37 -2.73
C GLU A 152 13.38 7.29 -4.18
N HIS A 153 13.58 6.15 -4.84
CA HIS A 153 13.06 5.91 -6.19
C HIS A 153 11.53 5.98 -6.21
N VAL A 154 10.85 5.24 -5.33
CA VAL A 154 9.38 5.21 -5.22
C VAL A 154 8.82 6.60 -4.90
N VAL A 155 9.43 7.34 -3.97
CA VAL A 155 9.01 8.68 -3.58
C VAL A 155 9.14 9.67 -4.75
N LYS A 156 10.24 9.62 -5.49
CA LYS A 156 10.42 10.46 -6.70
C LYS A 156 9.40 10.12 -7.79
N PHE A 157 9.15 8.83 -8.02
CA PHE A 157 8.10 8.38 -8.94
C PHE A 157 6.72 8.91 -8.51
N ALA A 158 6.38 8.77 -7.23
CA ALA A 158 5.12 9.22 -6.68
C ALA A 158 4.93 10.73 -6.82
N LYS A 159 5.98 11.53 -6.53
CA LYS A 159 5.96 12.99 -6.73
C LYS A 159 5.75 13.33 -8.21
N LYS A 160 6.46 12.67 -9.12
CA LYS A 160 6.36 12.90 -10.58
C LYS A 160 4.96 12.63 -11.11
N HIS A 161 4.32 11.54 -10.67
CA HIS A 161 3.00 11.12 -11.14
C HIS A 161 1.84 11.69 -10.32
N LYS A 162 2.13 12.43 -9.25
CA LYS A 162 1.15 12.94 -8.28
C LYS A 162 0.24 11.80 -7.77
N ILE A 163 0.89 10.73 -7.31
CA ILE A 163 0.25 9.60 -6.64
C ILE A 163 -0.55 10.11 -5.44
N GLY A 164 -1.71 9.52 -5.20
CA GLY A 164 -2.66 10.01 -4.20
C GLY A 164 -2.24 9.75 -2.75
N LEU A 165 -1.47 8.69 -2.51
CA LEU A 165 -1.02 8.30 -1.17
C LEU A 165 0.36 7.62 -1.21
N LEU A 166 1.23 7.99 -0.27
CA LEU A 166 2.40 7.21 0.08
C LEU A 166 2.29 6.79 1.53
N THR A 167 2.47 5.51 1.78
CA THR A 167 2.55 4.90 3.11
C THR A 167 3.72 3.93 3.13
N PHE A 168 4.04 3.36 4.28
CA PHE A 168 4.91 2.20 4.36
C PHE A 168 4.62 1.43 5.65
N TRP A 169 4.96 0.14 5.66
CA TRP A 169 4.96 -0.68 6.87
C TRP A 169 6.37 -0.68 7.49
N ALA A 170 6.61 -0.04 8.64
CA ALA A 170 5.72 0.79 9.46
C ALA A 170 6.52 1.87 10.20
N ILE A 171 5.86 2.87 10.79
CA ILE A 171 6.55 4.01 11.43
C ILE A 171 7.49 3.59 12.56
N ASN A 172 7.09 2.62 13.38
CA ASN A 172 7.93 2.11 14.46
C ASN A 172 9.12 1.28 13.94
N ARG A 173 9.10 0.87 12.67
CA ARG A 173 10.20 0.14 12.02
C ARG A 173 11.24 1.07 11.44
N ASP A 174 10.95 2.35 11.21
CA ASP A 174 11.89 3.31 10.61
C ASP A 174 12.97 3.73 11.62
N GLN A 175 13.76 2.75 12.06
CA GLN A 175 14.85 2.87 13.02
C GLN A 175 15.95 1.84 12.74
N VAL A 176 17.17 2.18 13.17
CA VAL A 176 18.34 1.31 13.13
C VAL A 176 18.25 0.29 14.26
N ALA A 177 18.52 -0.98 13.98
CA ALA A 177 18.54 -1.97 15.05
C ALA A 177 19.83 -1.86 15.88
N PRO A 178 19.76 -2.03 17.21
CA PRO A 178 20.96 -2.15 18.02
C PRO A 178 21.77 -3.39 17.57
N PRO A 179 23.11 -3.39 17.70
CA PRO A 179 23.95 -4.50 17.23
C PRO A 179 23.54 -5.88 17.74
N SER A 180 23.01 -5.96 18.97
CA SER A 180 22.52 -7.19 19.59
C SER A 180 21.28 -7.79 18.91
N GLU A 181 20.50 -6.97 18.22
CA GLU A 181 19.24 -7.38 17.58
C GLU A 181 19.36 -7.44 16.05
N ALA A 182 20.36 -6.77 15.47
CA ALA A 182 20.57 -6.70 14.02
C ALA A 182 20.68 -8.10 13.37
N SER A 183 21.33 -9.06 14.02
CA SER A 183 21.46 -10.43 13.52
C SER A 183 20.17 -11.25 13.61
N ALA A 184 19.18 -10.80 14.38
CA ALA A 184 17.91 -11.50 14.59
C ALA A 184 16.79 -11.00 13.65
N LEU A 185 17.04 -9.96 12.86
CA LEU A 185 16.01 -9.33 12.01
C LEU A 185 15.52 -10.21 10.86
N THR A 186 16.28 -11.23 10.48
CA THR A 186 15.79 -12.29 9.56
C THR A 186 14.64 -13.11 10.16
N LYS A 187 14.35 -12.95 11.47
CA LYS A 187 13.32 -13.67 12.21
C LYS A 187 12.30 -12.77 12.91
N ASN A 188 12.59 -11.47 13.04
CA ASN A 188 11.70 -10.50 13.67
C ASN A 188 11.82 -9.14 12.98
N VAL A 189 10.95 -8.92 12.01
CA VAL A 189 10.90 -7.68 11.24
C VAL A 189 10.05 -6.60 11.89
N TYR A 190 9.34 -6.86 13.00
CA TYR A 190 8.32 -5.94 13.53
C TYR A 190 8.88 -4.67 14.18
N SER A 191 10.13 -4.71 14.64
CA SER A 191 10.70 -3.62 15.43
C SER A 191 11.62 -2.69 14.63
N TYR A 192 12.30 -3.19 13.60
CA TYR A 192 13.29 -2.40 12.85
C TYR A 192 13.27 -2.77 11.37
N SER A 193 13.49 -1.77 10.52
CA SER A 193 13.79 -1.97 9.10
C SER A 193 15.27 -2.27 8.90
N ASN A 194 16.14 -1.60 9.69
CA ASN A 194 17.59 -1.78 9.71
C ASN A 194 18.27 -1.80 8.32
N ALA A 195 17.79 -0.95 7.41
CA ALA A 195 18.33 -0.75 6.08
C ALA A 195 18.74 0.72 5.86
N GLN A 196 18.96 1.43 6.97
CA GLN A 196 19.34 2.83 7.06
C GLN A 196 20.37 3.03 8.17
N THR A 197 21.01 4.19 8.19
CA THR A 197 22.06 4.54 9.18
C THR A 197 21.59 5.52 10.26
N GLN A 198 20.35 6.00 10.18
CA GLN A 198 19.76 6.96 11.10
C GLN A 198 18.28 6.63 11.30
N ASP A 199 17.76 6.86 12.50
CA ASP A 199 16.33 6.72 12.76
C ASP A 199 15.52 7.71 11.93
N TYR A 200 14.33 7.28 11.52
CA TYR A 200 13.39 8.03 10.71
C TYR A 200 13.89 8.40 9.30
N ALA A 201 14.93 7.73 8.79
CA ALA A 201 15.52 8.06 7.49
C ALA A 201 14.52 7.93 6.33
N TYR A 202 13.57 6.99 6.37
CA TYR A 202 12.55 6.87 5.32
C TYR A 202 11.58 8.06 5.36
N VAL A 203 11.11 8.47 6.53
CA VAL A 203 10.31 9.70 6.72
C VAL A 203 11.08 10.94 6.25
N MET A 204 12.34 11.07 6.63
CA MET A 204 13.17 12.23 6.28
C MET A 204 13.42 12.28 4.77
N LYS A 205 13.61 11.14 4.12
CA LYS A 205 13.75 11.06 2.66
C LYS A 205 12.47 11.52 1.95
N TYR A 206 11.30 11.13 2.45
CA TYR A 206 10.02 11.62 1.93
C TYR A 206 9.95 13.16 2.01
N LYS A 207 10.21 13.73 3.18
CA LYS A 207 10.20 15.18 3.40
C LYS A 207 11.18 15.90 2.48
N GLN A 208 12.41 15.38 2.35
CA GLN A 208 13.43 15.92 1.45
C GLN A 208 12.93 15.99 -0.01
N VAL A 209 12.36 14.89 -0.52
CA VAL A 209 11.89 14.86 -1.92
C VAL A 209 10.69 15.77 -2.12
N PHE A 210 9.78 15.89 -1.15
CA PHE A 210 8.60 16.74 -1.25
C PHE A 210 8.84 18.22 -0.88
N GLY A 211 9.95 18.55 -0.22
CA GLY A 211 10.26 19.91 0.23
C GLY A 211 9.45 20.33 1.46
N LEU A 212 9.26 19.41 2.40
CA LEU A 212 8.50 19.59 3.66
C LEU A 212 9.42 19.68 4.88
#